data_AF-A0A6M0FJ73-F1
#
_entry.id   AF-A0A6M0FJ73-F1
#
_cell.length_a   1.000
_cell.length_b   1.000
_cell.length_c   1.000
_cell.angle_alpha   90.00
_cell.angle_beta   90.00
_cell.angle_gamma   90.00
#
_symmetry.space_group_name_H-M   'P 1'
#
loop_
_entity.id
_entity.type
_entity.pdbx_description
1 polymer ?
#
loop_
_entity_poly.entity_id
_entity_poly.type
_entity_poly.pdbx_seq_one_letter_code
_entity_poly.pdbx_strand_id
1 'polypeptide(L)'
;MLLKYKYKLKPHKSQGVIIANWLELARIQYNYRLAQRLNWFESTRTPVNACPLNVSVVPVDQIYQNIPEFRVQTRDGRKKDSDGNPVTKKGDKHPNIINGYVVWETVQLADLAQTKKLFPYGQIHTLPGFTGCCSACTNYHG
;
A
#
# COMPACT_ATOMS: atom_id res chain seq x y z
N MET A 1 29.12 -1.80 32.62
CA MET A 1 29.58 -1.21 31.34
C MET A 1 28.81 -1.87 30.20
N LEU A 2 28.01 -1.13 29.43
CA LEU A 2 27.21 -1.67 28.31
C LEU A 2 27.99 -1.52 27.00
N LEU A 3 28.37 -2.64 26.37
CA LEU A 3 29.01 -2.67 25.06
C LEU A 3 27.97 -2.34 23.98
N LYS A 4 28.12 -1.20 23.30
CA LYS A 4 27.30 -0.85 22.12
C LYS A 4 28.05 -1.21 20.84
N TYR A 5 27.65 -2.30 20.21
CA TYR A 5 28.17 -2.69 18.89
C TYR A 5 27.51 -1.86 17.78
N LYS A 6 28.33 -1.33 16.87
CA LYS A 6 27.86 -0.67 15.64
C LYS A 6 28.00 -1.66 14.48
N TYR A 7 26.89 -2.14 13.96
CA TYR A 7 26.86 -3.01 12.79
C TYR A 7 26.71 -2.17 11.52
N LYS A 8 27.52 -2.46 10.49
CA LYS A 8 27.37 -1.89 9.16
C LYS A 8 27.01 -3.02 8.20
N LEU A 9 25.83 -2.94 7.58
CA LEU A 9 25.49 -3.87 6.50
C LEU A 9 26.39 -3.58 5.30
N LYS A 10 27.03 -4.62 4.77
CA LYS A 10 27.73 -4.63 3.48
C LYS A 10 27.01 -5.60 2.56
N PRO A 11 25.90 -5.19 1.90
CA PRO A 11 25.15 -6.09 1.05
C PRO A 11 25.98 -6.53 -0.15
N HIS A 12 25.80 -7.77 -0.58
CA HIS A 12 26.33 -8.25 -1.86
C HIS A 12 25.68 -7.49 -3.03
N LYS A 13 26.32 -7.46 -4.21
CA LYS A 13 25.79 -6.75 -5.39
C LYS A 13 24.34 -7.14 -5.71
N SER A 14 24.03 -8.43 -5.68
CA SER A 14 22.66 -8.94 -5.88
C SER A 14 21.67 -8.48 -4.80
N GLN A 15 22.09 -8.45 -3.53
CA GLN A 15 21.27 -7.95 -2.43
C GLN A 15 21.01 -6.44 -2.57
N GLY A 16 22.01 -5.68 -3.03
CA GLY A 16 21.86 -4.25 -3.28
C GLY A 16 20.77 -3.94 -4.31
N VAL A 17 20.72 -4.71 -5.40
CA VAL A 17 19.67 -4.58 -6.43
C VAL A 17 18.29 -4.88 -5.85
N ILE A 18 18.16 -5.93 -5.04
CA ILE A 18 16.88 -6.29 -4.40
C ILE A 18 16.41 -5.16 -3.46
N ILE A 19 17.31 -4.64 -2.63
CA ILE A 19 17.00 -3.55 -1.69
C ILE A 19 16.58 -2.29 -2.45
N ALA A 20 17.28 -1.94 -3.54
CA ALA A 20 16.92 -0.80 -4.37
C ALA A 20 15.52 -0.97 -5.00
N ASN A 21 15.21 -2.16 -5.51
CA ASN A 21 13.89 -2.47 -6.07
C ASN A 21 12.78 -2.36 -5.02
N TRP A 22 13.00 -2.88 -3.81
CA TRP A 22 12.03 -2.74 -2.70
C TRP A 22 11.84 -1.28 -2.29
N LEU A 23 12.92 -0.50 -2.26
CA LEU A 23 12.86 0.92 -1.92
C LEU A 23 12.04 1.70 -2.95
N GLU A 24 12.16 1.37 -4.23
CA GLU A 24 11.36 2.00 -5.28
C GLU A 24 9.88 1.63 -5.18
N LEU A 25 9.57 0.36 -4.94
CA LEU A 25 8.18 -0.07 -4.69
C LEU A 25 7.57 0.66 -3.49
N ALA A 26 8.33 0.81 -2.40
CA ALA A 26 7.87 1.53 -1.23
C ALA A 26 7.58 3.01 -1.55
N ARG A 27 8.40 3.67 -2.37
CA ARG A 27 8.16 5.06 -2.81
C ARG A 27 6.90 5.19 -3.67
N ILE A 28 6.74 4.35 -4.68
CA ILE A 28 5.57 4.38 -5.57
C ILE A 28 4.30 4.12 -4.75
N GLN A 29 4.34 3.10 -3.87
CA GLN A 29 3.22 2.78 -2.98
C GLN A 29 2.89 3.93 -2.02
N TYR A 30 3.91 4.59 -1.46
CA TYR A 30 3.73 5.74 -0.58
C TYR A 30 3.07 6.91 -1.31
N ASN A 31 3.59 7.27 -2.48
CA ASN A 31 3.04 8.37 -3.30
C ASN A 31 1.60 8.09 -3.72
N TYR A 32 1.28 6.87 -4.12
CA TYR A 32 -0.08 6.47 -4.47
C TYR A 32 -1.04 6.60 -3.28
N ARG A 33 -0.64 6.12 -2.09
CA ARG A 33 -1.45 6.26 -0.87
C ARG A 33 -1.65 7.70 -0.45
N LEU A 34 -0.60 8.52 -0.59
CA LEU A 34 -0.68 9.95 -0.32
C LEU A 34 -1.69 10.62 -1.26
N ALA A 35 -1.62 10.32 -2.56
CA ALA A 35 -2.57 10.84 -3.54
C ALA A 35 -4.01 10.46 -3.21
N GLN A 36 -4.27 9.20 -2.81
CA GLN A 36 -5.62 8.79 -2.39
C GLN A 36 -6.11 9.53 -1.14
N ARG A 37 -5.22 9.81 -0.18
CA ARG A 37 -5.57 10.59 1.01
C ARG A 37 -5.91 12.04 0.65
N LEU A 38 -5.14 12.64 -0.24
CA LEU A 38 -5.41 14.00 -0.72
C LEU A 38 -6.72 14.07 -1.50
N ASN A 39 -6.97 13.11 -2.40
CA ASN A 39 -8.23 13.02 -3.14
C ASN A 39 -9.42 12.86 -2.18
N TRP A 40 -9.30 11.99 -1.17
CA TRP A 40 -10.32 11.86 -0.13
C TRP A 40 -10.57 13.18 0.59
N PHE A 41 -9.51 13.87 1.02
CA PHE A 41 -9.64 15.17 1.69
C PHE A 41 -10.31 16.21 0.79
N GLU A 42 -9.93 16.29 -0.48
CA GLU A 42 -10.54 17.21 -1.45
C GLU A 42 -12.01 16.89 -1.75
N SER A 43 -12.38 15.60 -1.73
CA SER A 43 -13.76 15.15 -1.97
C SER A 43 -14.67 15.30 -0.75
N THR A 44 -14.11 15.30 0.46
CA THR A 44 -14.86 15.35 1.73
C THR A 44 -14.87 16.74 2.37
N ARG A 45 -13.98 17.65 1.94
CA ARG A 45 -13.97 19.03 2.44
C ARG A 45 -15.27 19.73 2.07
N THR A 46 -15.86 20.44 3.03
CA THR A 46 -16.88 21.45 2.73
C THR A 46 -16.21 22.80 2.44
N PRO A 47 -16.82 23.64 1.59
CA PRO A 47 -16.32 24.99 1.42
C PRO A 47 -16.47 25.76 2.74
N VAL A 48 -15.62 26.76 2.96
CA VAL A 48 -15.50 27.48 4.26
C VAL A 48 -16.83 28.09 4.72
N ASN A 49 -17.72 28.38 3.76
CA ASN A 49 -19.05 28.95 3.97
C ASN A 49 -20.18 27.91 4.17
N ALA A 50 -19.89 26.61 4.29
CA ALA A 50 -20.89 25.56 4.46
C ALA A 50 -20.57 24.60 5.63
N CYS A 51 -21.60 24.18 6.35
CA CYS A 51 -21.47 23.30 7.52
C CYS A 51 -21.23 21.82 7.10
N PRO A 52 -20.24 21.12 7.68
CA PRO A 52 -19.93 19.73 7.35
C PRO A 52 -20.93 18.68 7.87
N LEU A 53 -21.92 19.08 8.67
CA LEU A 53 -22.84 18.16 9.35
C LEU A 53 -23.88 17.49 8.43
N ASN A 54 -24.03 17.95 7.18
CA ASN A 54 -25.07 17.42 6.30
C ASN A 54 -24.62 16.24 5.43
N VAL A 55 -23.50 16.32 4.69
CA VAL A 55 -23.11 15.25 3.74
C VAL A 55 -21.62 15.38 3.41
N SER A 56 -20.88 14.27 3.42
CA SER A 56 -19.65 14.14 2.62
C SER A 56 -20.02 14.37 1.15
N VAL A 57 -19.52 15.43 0.51
CA VAL A 57 -19.96 15.87 -0.84
C VAL A 57 -19.93 14.73 -1.87
N VAL A 58 -19.05 13.74 -1.66
CA VAL A 58 -18.94 12.53 -2.48
C VAL A 58 -19.28 11.30 -1.64
N PRO A 59 -20.11 10.35 -2.14
CA PRO A 59 -20.32 9.07 -1.49
C PRO A 59 -19.02 8.24 -1.49
N VAL A 60 -18.75 7.53 -0.40
CA VAL A 60 -17.47 6.81 -0.18
C VAL A 60 -17.13 5.85 -1.32
N ASP A 61 -18.15 5.19 -1.89
CA ASP A 61 -18.05 4.24 -3.00
C ASP A 61 -17.46 4.87 -4.26
N GLN A 62 -17.67 6.18 -4.46
CA GLN A 62 -17.14 6.92 -5.60
C GLN A 62 -15.70 7.42 -5.38
N ILE A 63 -15.25 7.58 -4.15
CA ILE A 63 -13.87 7.99 -3.84
C ILE A 63 -12.88 6.84 -4.10
N TYR A 64 -13.34 5.61 -3.86
CA TYR A 64 -12.53 4.39 -3.98
C TYR A 64 -13.10 3.40 -5.02
N GLN A 65 -13.44 3.86 -6.22
CA GLN A 65 -14.06 3.02 -7.28
C GLN A 65 -13.30 1.71 -7.58
N ASN A 66 -11.99 1.69 -7.38
CA ASN A 66 -11.13 0.53 -7.65
C ASN A 66 -10.95 -0.41 -6.44
N ILE A 67 -11.62 -0.15 -5.32
CA ILE A 67 -11.48 -0.94 -4.09
C ILE A 67 -12.87 -1.39 -3.68
N PRO A 68 -13.15 -2.72 -3.64
CA PRO A 68 -14.43 -3.20 -3.18
C PRO A 68 -14.64 -2.83 -1.71
N GLU A 69 -15.84 -2.39 -1.36
CA GLU A 69 -16.18 -1.97 0.01
C GLU A 69 -16.00 -3.12 1.02
N PHE A 70 -16.27 -4.36 0.61
CA PHE A 70 -16.14 -5.54 1.46
C PHE A 70 -15.22 -6.60 0.86
N ARG A 71 -14.53 -7.32 1.74
CA ARG A 71 -13.83 -8.57 1.42
C ARG A 71 -14.59 -9.75 2.02
N VAL A 72 -14.68 -10.84 1.27
CA VAL A 72 -15.37 -12.07 1.73
C VAL A 72 -14.33 -13.04 2.30
N GLN A 73 -14.58 -13.55 3.51
CA GLN A 73 -13.80 -14.64 4.10
C GLN A 73 -13.89 -15.89 3.23
N THR A 74 -12.74 -16.40 2.78
CA THR A 74 -12.67 -17.61 1.94
C THR A 74 -12.62 -18.90 2.76
N ARG A 75 -12.28 -18.81 4.04
CA ARG A 75 -12.07 -19.93 4.97
C ARG A 75 -12.58 -19.58 6.36
N ASP A 76 -12.81 -20.60 7.18
CA ASP A 76 -13.16 -20.40 8.57
C ASP A 76 -11.97 -19.86 9.37
N GLY A 77 -12.28 -18.99 10.32
CA GLY A 77 -11.32 -18.35 11.20
C GLY A 77 -10.63 -19.34 12.11
N ARG A 78 -9.33 -19.13 12.31
CA ARG A 78 -8.54 -19.94 13.25
C ARG A 78 -8.93 -19.73 14.71
N LYS A 79 -9.44 -18.54 15.04
CA LYS A 79 -9.85 -18.18 16.40
C LYS A 79 -11.22 -18.81 16.70
N LYS A 80 -11.30 -19.53 17.82
CA LYS A 80 -12.53 -20.16 18.30
C LYS A 80 -13.09 -19.40 19.50
N ASP A 81 -14.40 -19.40 19.64
CA ASP A 81 -15.08 -18.94 20.85
C ASP A 81 -14.94 -19.98 21.98
N SER A 82 -15.51 -19.67 23.14
CA SER A 82 -15.51 -20.55 24.31
C SER A 82 -16.17 -21.91 24.05
N ASP A 83 -17.09 -21.96 23.08
CA ASP A 83 -17.85 -23.15 22.70
C ASP A 83 -17.15 -23.97 21.60
N GLY A 84 -15.97 -23.53 21.14
CA GLY A 84 -15.16 -24.20 20.12
C GLY A 84 -15.57 -23.93 18.68
N ASN A 85 -16.55 -23.05 18.44
CA ASN A 85 -16.96 -22.62 17.12
C ASN A 85 -16.02 -21.54 16.55
N PRO A 86 -15.80 -21.49 15.23
CA PRO A 86 -15.03 -20.42 14.61
C PRO A 86 -15.68 -19.05 14.83
N VAL A 87 -14.91 -18.08 15.33
CA VAL A 87 -15.37 -16.69 15.55
C VAL A 87 -15.71 -15.97 14.24
N THR A 88 -15.02 -16.35 13.17
CA THR A 88 -15.34 -15.90 11.81
C THR A 88 -15.55 -17.13 10.94
N LYS A 89 -16.56 -17.09 10.09
CA LYS A 89 -16.95 -18.18 9.20
C LYS A 89 -16.65 -17.81 7.75
N LYS A 90 -16.48 -18.84 6.93
CA LYS A 90 -16.43 -18.68 5.48
C LYS A 90 -17.71 -17.99 4.99
N GLY A 91 -17.55 -16.94 4.18
CA GLY A 91 -18.64 -16.13 3.66
C GLY A 91 -18.87 -14.82 4.43
N ASP A 92 -18.30 -14.64 5.62
CA ASP A 92 -18.41 -13.39 6.37
C ASP A 92 -17.81 -12.23 5.56
N LYS A 93 -18.54 -11.12 5.50
CA LYS A 93 -18.11 -9.88 4.85
C LYS A 93 -17.40 -8.99 5.86
N HIS A 94 -16.16 -8.64 5.58
CA HIS A 94 -15.37 -7.69 6.38
C HIS A 94 -15.24 -6.39 5.60
N PRO A 95 -15.45 -5.21 6.22
CA PRO A 95 -15.30 -3.93 5.53
C PRO A 95 -13.82 -3.67 5.21
N ASN A 96 -13.55 -3.29 3.97
CA ASN A 96 -12.26 -2.74 3.52
C ASN A 96 -12.16 -1.25 3.78
N ILE A 97 -13.30 -0.57 4.00
CA ILE A 97 -13.38 0.87 4.24
C ILE A 97 -14.04 1.08 5.61
N ILE A 98 -13.33 1.74 6.53
CA ILE A 98 -13.80 2.03 7.88
C ILE A 98 -13.67 3.54 8.09
N ASN A 99 -14.78 4.19 8.49
CA ASN A 99 -14.83 5.64 8.71
C ASN A 99 -14.33 6.47 7.51
N GLY A 100 -14.61 6.01 6.28
CA GLY A 100 -14.17 6.67 5.06
C GLY A 100 -12.70 6.42 4.70
N TYR A 101 -11.96 5.63 5.46
CA TYR A 101 -10.57 5.27 5.15
C TYR A 101 -10.44 3.82 4.75
N VAL A 102 -9.67 3.56 3.69
CA VAL A 102 -9.29 2.21 3.29
C VAL A 102 -8.36 1.59 4.32
N VAL A 103 -8.71 0.40 4.79
CA VAL A 103 -7.87 -0.45 5.64
C VAL A 103 -6.81 -1.11 4.77
N TRP A 104 -5.73 -0.38 4.51
CA TRP A 104 -4.72 -0.82 3.55
C TRP A 104 -3.98 -2.10 3.94
N GLU A 105 -3.83 -2.36 5.23
CA GLU A 105 -3.22 -3.60 5.72
C GLU A 105 -3.98 -4.82 5.21
N THR A 106 -5.31 -4.81 5.31
CA THR A 106 -6.15 -5.93 4.88
C THR A 106 -6.24 -6.02 3.36
N VAL A 107 -6.26 -4.89 2.65
CA VAL A 107 -6.26 -4.83 1.18
C VAL A 107 -4.97 -5.41 0.58
N GLN A 108 -3.82 -5.13 1.19
CA GLN A 108 -2.54 -5.68 0.75
C GLN A 108 -2.41 -7.17 1.04
N LEU A 109 -2.82 -7.60 2.24
CA LEU A 109 -2.83 -9.01 2.61
C LEU A 109 -3.83 -9.82 1.76
N ALA A 110 -4.95 -9.19 1.36
CA ALA A 110 -5.95 -9.79 0.48
C ALA A 110 -5.52 -9.87 -0.98
N ASP A 111 -4.38 -9.29 -1.34
CA ASP A 111 -3.83 -9.35 -2.68
C ASP A 111 -4.86 -8.99 -3.76
N LEU A 112 -5.48 -7.81 -3.61
CA LEU A 112 -6.45 -7.34 -4.57
C LEU A 112 -5.82 -7.42 -5.97
N ALA A 113 -6.44 -8.12 -6.91
CA ALA A 113 -5.84 -8.36 -8.23
C ALA A 113 -5.41 -7.05 -8.93
N GLN A 114 -6.05 -5.93 -8.59
CA GLN A 114 -5.65 -4.59 -9.01
C GLN A 114 -4.38 -4.05 -8.32
N THR A 115 -4.12 -4.30 -7.05
CA THR A 115 -2.90 -3.79 -6.37
C THR A 115 -1.63 -4.42 -6.94
N LYS A 116 -1.68 -5.70 -7.34
CA LYS A 116 -0.58 -6.35 -8.08
C LYS A 116 -0.38 -5.77 -9.47
N LYS A 117 -1.46 -5.35 -10.14
CA LYS A 117 -1.38 -4.63 -11.43
C LYS A 117 -0.80 -3.21 -11.25
N LEU A 118 -1.15 -2.53 -10.16
CA LEU A 118 -0.69 -1.17 -9.88
C LEU A 118 0.80 -1.13 -9.49
N PHE A 119 1.31 -2.16 -8.81
CA PHE A 119 2.71 -2.23 -8.37
C PHE A 119 3.35 -3.58 -8.75
N PRO A 120 3.65 -3.81 -10.05
CA PRO A 120 4.25 -5.05 -10.49
C PRO A 120 5.71 -5.16 -10.03
N TYR A 121 6.00 -6.12 -9.14
CA TYR A 121 7.34 -6.40 -8.62
C TYR A 121 8.36 -6.81 -9.72
N GLY A 122 7.89 -7.26 -10.89
CA GLY A 122 8.73 -7.82 -11.96
C GLY A 122 9.11 -6.88 -13.11
N GLN A 123 8.61 -5.65 -13.16
CA GLN A 123 8.79 -4.75 -14.32
C GLN A 123 9.50 -3.42 -14.00
N ILE A 124 10.06 -3.26 -12.81
CA ILE A 124 10.70 -2.00 -12.41
C ILE A 124 11.96 -1.71 -13.24
N HIS A 125 12.60 -2.76 -13.79
CA HIS A 125 13.77 -2.63 -14.68
C HIS A 125 13.45 -2.04 -16.07
N THR A 126 12.19 -1.87 -16.44
CA THR A 126 11.78 -1.30 -17.75
C THR A 126 11.17 0.10 -17.66
N LEU A 127 11.16 0.73 -16.48
CA LEU A 127 10.71 2.11 -16.37
C LEU A 127 11.73 3.05 -17.05
N PRO A 128 11.31 3.87 -18.02
CA PRO A 128 12.19 4.77 -18.76
C PRO A 128 12.57 5.95 -17.86
N GLY A 129 13.51 5.71 -16.96
CA GLY A 129 14.05 6.72 -16.05
C GLY A 129 15.47 6.40 -15.56
N PHE A 130 15.99 5.21 -15.86
CA PHE A 130 17.31 4.78 -15.37
C PHE A 130 18.38 4.57 -16.44
N THR A 131 18.06 4.69 -17.74
CA THR A 131 19.07 4.70 -18.81
C THR A 131 19.78 6.05 -18.97
N GLY A 132 19.37 7.08 -18.23
CA GLY A 132 19.92 8.44 -18.36
C GLY A 132 21.14 8.77 -17.49
N CYS A 133 21.55 7.91 -16.54
CA CYS A 133 22.59 8.29 -15.56
C CYS A 133 23.83 7.39 -15.54
N CYS A 134 23.91 6.35 -16.37
CA CYS A 134 25.07 5.43 -16.36
C CYS A 134 26.07 5.63 -17.50
N SER A 135 25.82 6.51 -18.46
CA SER A 135 26.70 6.67 -19.64
C SER A 135 27.79 7.75 -19.48
N ALA A 136 27.85 8.46 -18.35
CA ALA A 136 28.81 9.55 -18.14
C ALA A 136 29.99 9.21 -17.19
N CYS A 137 30.04 8.02 -16.59
CA CYS A 137 31.04 7.68 -15.56
C CYS A 137 32.10 6.64 -15.97
N THR A 138 32.22 6.27 -17.25
CA THR A 138 33.23 5.29 -17.70
C THR A 138 34.48 5.88 -18.37
N ASN A 139 34.65 7.21 -18.41
CA ASN A 139 35.88 7.84 -18.90
C ASN A 139 36.62 8.58 -17.78
N TYR A 140 37.14 7.85 -16.81
CA TYR A 140 38.29 8.26 -16.01
C TYR A 140 39.05 7.01 -15.59
N HIS A 141 40.09 6.67 -16.37
CA HIS A 141 41.40 6.23 -15.89
C HIS A 141 42.30 5.97 -17.10
N GLY A 142 43.20 6.92 -17.35
CA GLY A 142 44.59 6.60 -17.69
C GLY A 142 45.38 6.27 -16.42
#